data_AF-A0A117LW42-F1
#
_entry.id   AF-A0A117LW42-F1
#
_cell.length_a   1.000
_cell.length_b   1.000
_cell.length_c   1.000
_cell.angle_alpha   90.00
_cell.angle_beta   90.00
_cell.angle_gamma   90.00
#
_symmetry.space_group_name_H-M   'P 1'
#
loop_
_entity.id
_entity.type
_entity.pdbx_description
1 polymer ?
#
loop_
_entity_poly.entity_id
_entity_poly.type
_entity_poly.pdbx_seq_one_letter_code
_entity_poly.pdbx_strand_id
1 'polypeptide(L)'
;MRPRVIIHSSVSLDHAIIGYDIDIGLHYGILGEYVPDALLVGSTTAAFGVKMFMDSSQPETVAGRIRPELVPDDHRPIGVFVESRGILHELLHFYRQMEHIRDVVVLVSEATPEIYL
;
A
#
# COMPACT_ATOMS: atom_id res chain seq x y z
N MET A 1 -5.17 -7.27 23.49
CA MET A 1 -4.53 -8.28 22.61
C MET A 1 -3.52 -7.57 21.71
N ARG A 2 -2.48 -8.27 21.23
CA ARG A 2 -1.51 -7.75 20.25
C ARG A 2 -1.77 -8.42 18.89
N PRO A 3 -1.65 -7.70 17.75
CA PRO A 3 -1.81 -8.29 16.43
C PRO A 3 -0.71 -9.33 16.16
N ARG A 4 -1.05 -10.40 15.41
CA ARG A 4 -0.05 -11.31 14.83
C ARG A 4 0.57 -10.63 13.63
N VAL A 5 1.90 -10.55 13.59
CA VAL A 5 2.63 -9.89 12.51
C VAL A 5 3.33 -10.95 11.66
N ILE A 6 3.13 -10.87 10.35
CA ILE A 6 3.83 -11.68 9.35
C ILE A 6 4.64 -10.70 8.50
N ILE A 7 5.93 -10.99 8.30
CA ILE A 7 6.78 -10.24 7.38
C ILE A 7 6.85 -11.06 6.09
N HIS A 8 6.43 -10.45 4.99
CA HIS A 8 6.45 -11.05 3.66
C HIS A 8 7.30 -10.19 2.72
N SER A 9 8.33 -10.81 2.14
CA SER A 9 9.26 -10.15 1.21
C SER A 9 9.59 -11.10 0.08
N SER A 10 9.65 -10.57 -1.14
CA SER A 10 10.25 -11.27 -2.27
C SER A 10 11.72 -10.88 -2.36
N VAL A 11 12.60 -11.86 -2.56
CA VAL A 11 14.04 -11.66 -2.69
C VAL A 11 14.57 -12.48 -3.87
N SER A 12 15.60 -11.96 -4.53
CA SER A 12 16.36 -12.71 -5.54
C SER A 12 17.21 -13.81 -4.90
N LEU A 13 17.81 -14.67 -5.73
CA LEU A 13 18.68 -15.77 -5.28
C LEU A 13 19.91 -15.27 -4.50
N ASP A 14 20.40 -14.07 -4.83
CA ASP A 14 21.51 -13.40 -4.13
C ASP A 14 21.04 -12.47 -3.00
N HIS A 15 19.76 -12.56 -2.59
CA HIS A 15 19.14 -11.82 -1.49
C HIS A 15 18.92 -10.32 -1.75
N ALA A 16 18.94 -9.88 -3.00
CA ALA A 16 18.55 -8.52 -3.35
C ALA A 16 17.03 -8.34 -3.17
N ILE A 17 16.64 -7.14 -2.72
CA ILE A 17 15.24 -6.71 -2.59
C ILE A 17 14.81 -5.75 -3.70
N ILE A 18 15.75 -5.32 -4.54
CA ILE A 18 15.58 -4.41 -5.67
C ILE A 18 16.51 -4.83 -6.81
N GLY A 19 16.27 -4.31 -8.02
CA GLY A 19 17.16 -4.53 -9.17
C GLY A 19 16.93 -5.85 -9.91
N TYR A 20 15.78 -6.49 -9.68
CA TYR A 20 15.33 -7.67 -10.41
C TYR A 20 13.83 -7.54 -10.71
N ASP A 21 13.38 -8.24 -11.75
CA ASP A 21 11.97 -8.26 -12.13
C ASP A 21 11.18 -9.13 -11.14
N ILE A 22 10.23 -8.51 -10.46
CA ILE A 22 9.32 -9.17 -9.54
C ILE A 22 7.97 -9.41 -10.23
N ASP A 23 7.44 -10.62 -10.09
CA ASP A 23 6.04 -10.89 -10.41
C ASP A 23 5.16 -10.37 -9.27
N ILE A 24 4.61 -9.17 -9.46
CA ILE A 24 3.75 -8.49 -8.49
C ILE A 24 2.45 -9.27 -8.26
N GLY A 25 1.91 -9.92 -9.29
CA GLY A 25 0.71 -10.73 -9.17
C GLY A 25 0.94 -11.93 -8.26
N LEU A 26 2.06 -12.64 -8.45
CA LEU A 26 2.46 -13.74 -7.58
C LEU A 26 2.74 -13.27 -6.14
N HIS A 27 3.43 -12.13 -5.98
CA HIS A 27 3.71 -11.55 -4.66
C HIS A 27 2.43 -11.30 -3.86
N TYR A 28 1.47 -10.57 -4.42
CA TYR A 28 0.21 -10.29 -3.74
C TYR A 28 -0.71 -11.51 -3.65
N GLY A 29 -0.62 -12.45 -4.59
CA GLY A 29 -1.32 -13.74 -4.51
C GLY A 29 -0.91 -14.52 -3.27
N ILE A 30 0.40 -14.73 -3.06
CA ILE A 30 0.91 -15.43 -1.86
C ILE A 30 0.59 -14.64 -0.59
N LEU A 31 0.70 -13.32 -0.62
CA LEU A 31 0.36 -12.46 0.51
C LEU A 31 -1.12 -12.64 0.93
N GLY A 32 -2.03 -12.75 -0.04
CA GLY A 32 -3.46 -12.95 0.18
C GLY A 32 -3.81 -14.27 0.88
N GLU A 33 -3.07 -15.34 0.63
CA GLU A 33 -3.28 -16.66 1.25
C GLU A 33 -3.08 -16.66 2.78
N TYR A 34 -2.38 -15.66 3.33
CA TYR A 34 -2.27 -15.50 4.79
C TYR A 34 -3.55 -14.97 5.45
N VAL A 35 -4.54 -14.56 4.64
CA VAL A 35 -5.81 -13.94 5.06
C VAL A 35 -5.56 -12.80 6.05
N PRO A 36 -4.75 -11.79 5.69
CA PRO A 36 -4.45 -10.70 6.60
C PRO A 36 -5.66 -9.79 6.80
N ASP A 37 -5.86 -9.29 8.01
CA ASP A 37 -6.83 -8.22 8.28
C ASP A 37 -6.34 -6.86 7.74
N ALA A 38 -5.01 -6.67 7.71
CA ALA A 38 -4.33 -5.44 7.30
C ALA A 38 -2.99 -5.72 6.63
N LEU A 39 -2.64 -4.91 5.63
CA LEU A 39 -1.30 -4.85 5.04
C LEU A 39 -0.59 -3.61 5.54
N LEU A 40 0.58 -3.75 6.16
CA LEU A 40 1.36 -2.62 6.67
C LEU A 40 2.55 -2.34 5.76
N VAL A 41 2.69 -1.11 5.28
CA VAL A 41 3.80 -0.69 4.43
C VAL A 41 4.31 0.71 4.80
N GLY A 42 5.62 0.92 4.70
CA GLY A 42 6.22 2.24 4.92
C GLY A 42 6.08 3.15 3.70
N SER A 43 5.97 4.47 3.92
CA SER A 43 5.77 5.43 2.83
C SER A 43 6.84 5.43 1.76
N THR A 44 8.12 5.22 2.12
CA THR A 44 9.21 5.11 1.15
C THR A 44 8.98 3.94 0.18
N THR A 45 8.63 2.77 0.71
CA THR A 45 8.36 1.56 -0.09
C THR A 45 7.12 1.76 -0.96
N ALA A 46 6.07 2.36 -0.41
CA ALA A 46 4.87 2.64 -1.17
C ALA A 46 5.10 3.66 -2.31
N ALA A 47 5.81 4.76 -2.06
CA ALA A 47 6.13 5.71 -3.13
C ALA A 47 7.02 5.08 -4.22
N PHE A 48 7.94 4.20 -3.85
CA PHE A 48 8.75 3.46 -4.80
C PHE A 48 7.89 2.50 -5.64
N GLY A 49 6.94 1.80 -5.02
CA GLY A 49 6.01 0.90 -5.71
C GLY A 49 5.18 1.60 -6.79
N VAL A 50 4.65 2.79 -6.51
CA VAL A 50 3.93 3.60 -7.50
C VAL A 50 4.83 3.93 -8.71
N LYS A 51 6.07 4.35 -8.47
CA LYS A 51 7.01 4.72 -9.55
C LYS A 51 7.41 3.55 -10.45
N MET A 52 7.48 2.35 -9.88
CA MET A 52 7.99 1.17 -10.59
C MET A 52 6.90 0.38 -11.29
N PHE A 53 5.71 0.30 -10.70
CA PHE A 53 4.67 -0.65 -11.12
C PHE A 53 3.35 0.01 -11.55
N MET A 54 3.23 1.34 -11.40
CA MET A 54 2.01 2.06 -11.71
C MET A 54 2.31 3.26 -12.61
N ASP A 55 1.29 3.72 -13.33
CA ASP A 55 1.41 4.89 -14.20
C ASP A 55 1.37 6.18 -13.36
N SER A 56 2.53 6.58 -12.85
CA SER A 56 2.67 7.78 -12.01
C SER A 56 2.28 9.10 -12.70
N SER A 57 2.01 9.09 -14.01
CA SER A 57 1.51 10.25 -14.74
C SER A 57 0.01 10.50 -14.53
N GLN A 58 -0.73 9.52 -14.00
CA GLN A 58 -2.16 9.65 -13.77
C GLN A 58 -2.45 10.58 -12.59
N PRO A 59 -3.09 11.73 -12.82
CA PRO A 59 -3.43 12.65 -11.75
C PRO A 59 -4.50 12.04 -10.84
N GLU A 60 -4.50 12.46 -9.57
CA GLU A 60 -5.57 12.13 -8.66
C GLU A 60 -6.91 12.70 -9.17
N THR A 61 -7.92 11.85 -9.27
CA THR A 61 -9.28 12.25 -9.63
C THR A 61 -10.10 12.56 -8.38
N VAL A 62 -11.20 13.30 -8.53
CA VAL A 62 -12.14 13.56 -7.42
C VAL A 62 -12.64 12.25 -6.80
N ALA A 63 -12.96 11.26 -7.64
CA ALA A 63 -13.35 9.92 -7.17
C ALA A 63 -12.21 9.25 -6.37
N GLY A 64 -10.95 9.45 -6.79
CA GLY A 64 -9.76 8.97 -6.10
C GLY A 64 -9.58 9.53 -4.68
N ARG A 65 -10.24 10.65 -4.33
CA ARG A 65 -10.26 11.23 -2.98
C ARG A 65 -11.39 10.72 -2.10
N ILE A 66 -12.40 10.11 -2.70
CA ILE A 66 -13.58 9.64 -2.00
C ILE A 66 -13.31 8.23 -1.50
N ARG A 67 -13.62 8.00 -0.22
CA ARG A 67 -13.57 6.66 0.37
C ARG A 67 -14.47 5.70 -0.42
N PRO A 68 -14.00 4.50 -0.79
CA PRO A 68 -14.87 3.50 -1.41
C PRO A 68 -16.05 3.14 -0.50
N GLU A 69 -17.19 2.81 -1.11
CA GLU A 69 -18.31 2.25 -0.34
C GLU A 69 -17.92 0.89 0.25
N LEU A 70 -18.46 0.59 1.42
CA LEU A 70 -18.29 -0.73 2.03
C LEU A 70 -19.05 -1.76 1.22
N VAL A 71 -18.33 -2.63 0.53
CA VAL A 71 -18.90 -3.78 -0.15
C VAL A 71 -19.07 -4.91 0.87
N PRO A 72 -20.30 -5.42 1.09
CA PRO A 72 -20.50 -6.61 1.91
C PRO A 72 -19.64 -7.77 1.41
N ASP A 73 -19.10 -8.56 2.34
CA ASP A 73 -18.23 -9.71 2.04
C ASP A 73 -16.90 -9.35 1.32
N ASP A 74 -16.45 -8.10 1.38
CA ASP A 74 -15.10 -7.73 0.95
C ASP A 74 -14.06 -8.21 1.96
N HIS A 75 -13.44 -9.34 1.62
CA HIS A 75 -12.39 -10.00 2.40
C HIS A 75 -10.99 -9.42 2.18
N ARG A 76 -10.83 -8.39 1.33
CA ARG A 76 -9.51 -7.79 1.11
C ARG A 76 -9.04 -7.07 2.38
N PRO A 77 -7.73 -7.13 2.70
CA PRO A 77 -7.16 -6.41 3.82
C PRO A 77 -7.33 -4.89 3.66
N ILE A 78 -7.34 -4.17 4.79
CA ILE A 78 -7.11 -2.72 4.79
C ILE A 78 -5.63 -2.43 4.52
N GLY A 79 -5.32 -1.52 3.60
CA GLY A 79 -3.95 -1.04 3.40
C GLY A 79 -3.60 0.01 4.45
N VAL A 80 -2.54 -0.23 5.22
CA VAL A 80 -2.07 0.64 6.31
C VAL A 80 -0.70 1.19 5.95
N PHE A 81 -0.61 2.51 5.79
CA PHE A 81 0.57 3.20 5.31
C PHE A 81 1.19 4.03 6.43
N VAL A 82 2.42 3.74 6.81
CA VAL A 82 3.15 4.50 7.83
C VAL A 82 3.82 5.69 7.15
N GLU A 83 3.34 6.90 7.45
CA GLU A 83 3.76 8.14 6.81
C GLU A 83 3.84 9.29 7.82
N SER A 84 5.00 9.93 7.94
CA SER A 84 5.23 11.05 8.86
C SER A 84 5.89 12.27 8.21
N ARG A 85 6.18 12.21 6.91
CA ARG A 85 6.96 13.20 6.15
C ARG A 85 6.20 13.73 4.92
N GLY A 86 5.00 13.25 4.66
CA GLY A 86 4.18 13.63 3.51
C GLY A 86 4.69 13.10 2.16
N ILE A 87 5.45 12.00 2.15
CA ILE A 87 5.99 11.39 0.91
C ILE A 87 4.86 10.87 0.01
N LEU A 88 3.77 10.38 0.60
CA LEU A 88 2.61 9.87 -0.13
C LEU A 88 1.61 10.96 -0.57
N HIS A 89 1.95 12.24 -0.41
CA HIS A 89 1.10 13.33 -0.89
C HIS A 89 0.82 13.15 -2.39
N GLU A 90 -0.45 13.17 -2.79
CA GLU A 90 -0.90 12.93 -4.18
C GLU A 90 -0.59 11.52 -4.74
N LEU A 91 -0.26 10.54 -3.90
CA LEU A 91 0.04 9.15 -4.32
C LEU A 91 -0.96 8.11 -3.78
N LEU A 92 -1.80 8.46 -2.81
CA LEU A 92 -2.69 7.50 -2.14
C LEU A 92 -3.81 6.96 -3.05
N HIS A 93 -4.20 7.69 -4.10
CA HIS A 93 -5.24 7.27 -5.04
C HIS A 93 -4.85 6.01 -5.81
N PHE A 94 -3.57 5.84 -6.12
CA PHE A 94 -3.05 4.63 -6.75
C PHE A 94 -3.32 3.38 -5.91
N TYR A 95 -3.13 3.50 -4.58
CA TYR A 95 -3.39 2.42 -3.65
C TYR A 95 -4.89 2.17 -3.44
N ARG A 96 -5.70 3.22 -3.42
CA ARG A 96 -7.17 3.07 -3.31
C ARG A 96 -7.80 2.34 -4.51
N GLN A 97 -7.14 2.37 -5.67
CA GLN A 97 -7.56 1.67 -6.89
C GLN A 97 -6.97 0.26 -7.02
N MET A 98 -6.10 -0.15 -6.10
CA MET A 98 -5.42 -1.44 -6.14
C MET A 98 -6.37 -2.59 -5.80
N GLU A 99 -6.36 -3.66 -6.60
CA GLU A 99 -7.27 -4.79 -6.43
C GLU A 99 -7.02 -5.60 -5.14
N HIS A 100 -5.85 -5.45 -4.51
CA HIS A 100 -5.41 -6.26 -3.37
C HIS A 100 -5.78 -5.68 -1.99
N ILE A 101 -6.25 -4.44 -1.92
CA ILE A 101 -6.69 -3.81 -0.66
C ILE A 101 -8.07 -3.19 -0.85
N ARG A 102 -8.86 -3.11 0.23
CA ARG A 102 -10.21 -2.52 0.15
C ARG A 102 -10.25 -1.00 0.32
N ASP A 103 -9.32 -0.44 1.09
CA ASP A 103 -9.23 0.99 1.37
C ASP A 103 -7.86 1.30 2.01
N VAL A 104 -7.57 2.59 2.15
CA VAL A 104 -6.30 3.15 2.63
C VAL A 104 -6.50 3.79 4.00
N VAL A 105 -5.70 3.36 4.98
CA VAL A 105 -5.52 3.99 6.28
C VAL A 105 -4.08 4.49 6.37
N VAL A 106 -3.90 5.75 6.75
CA VAL A 106 -2.56 6.32 6.94
C VAL A 106 -2.31 6.49 8.43
N LEU A 107 -1.20 5.92 8.92
CA LEU A 107 -0.70 6.15 10.26
C LEU A 107 0.28 7.31 10.22
N VAL A 108 -0.15 8.44 10.78
CA VAL A 108 0.60 9.68 10.87
C VAL A 108 1.24 9.86 12.24
N SER A 109 2.16 10.81 12.35
CA SER A 109 2.72 11.26 13.63
C SER A 109 2.57 12.77 13.81
N GLU A 110 2.89 13.29 15.00
CA GLU A 110 2.91 14.73 15.29
C GLU A 110 3.86 15.53 14.38
N ALA A 111 4.86 14.88 13.79
CA ALA A 111 5.80 15.51 12.86
C ALA A 111 5.25 15.63 11.42
N THR A 112 4.06 15.09 11.16
CA THR A 112 3.48 15.06 9.81
C THR A 112 3.10 16.48 9.37
N PRO A 113 3.55 16.94 8.18
CA PRO A 113 3.22 18.28 7.70
C PRO A 113 1.71 18.50 7.57
N GLU A 114 1.21 19.68 8.00
CA GLU A 114 -0.22 20.02 7.94
C GLU A 114 -0.77 19.99 6.51
N ILE A 115 0.05 20.34 5.51
CA ILE A 115 -0.34 20.27 4.10
C ILE A 115 -0.70 18.85 3.62
N TYR A 116 -0.27 17.81 4.34
CA TYR A 116 -0.55 16.42 4.02
C TYR A 116 -1.76 15.84 4.78
N LEU A 117 -2.22 16.49 5.85
CA LEU A 117 -3.35 16.05 6.68
C LEU A 117 -4.68 16.57 6.15
#